data_AF-V9WBK2-F1
#
_entry.id   AF-V9WBK2-F1
#
_cell.length_a   1.000
_cell.length_b   1.000
_cell.length_c   1.000
_cell.angle_alpha   90.00
_cell.angle_beta   90.00
_cell.angle_gamma   90.00
#
_symmetry.space_group_name_H-M   'P 1'
#
loop_
_entity.id
_entity.type
_entity.pdbx_description
1 polymer ?
#
loop_
_entity_poly.entity_id
_entity_poly.type
_entity_poly.pdbx_seq_one_letter_code
_entity_poly.pdbx_strand_id
1 'polypeptide(L)'
;MFKIDVDNGKYTFINDNGVVRILRYGEMWDTGNKAVLSLLQKVEKYREEIIDLRVKAHFSCPGCHDDCQGWVVDGQPCKNDW
;
A
#
# COMPACT_ATOMS: atom_id res chain seq x y z
N MET A 1 17.69 -15.59 -4.30
CA MET A 1 17.90 -14.23 -3.77
C MET A 1 17.10 -13.26 -4.61
N PHE A 2 16.20 -12.50 -3.99
CA PHE A 2 15.34 -11.52 -4.64
C PHE A 2 15.63 -10.11 -4.09
N LYS A 3 15.57 -9.09 -4.96
CA LYS A 3 15.88 -7.69 -4.62
C LYS A 3 14.82 -6.74 -5.17
N ILE A 4 14.40 -5.76 -4.37
CA ILE A 4 13.54 -4.66 -4.79
C ILE A 4 14.17 -3.33 -4.39
N ASP A 5 14.27 -2.41 -5.34
CA ASP A 5 14.67 -1.03 -5.12
C ASP A 5 13.44 -0.12 -4.97
N VAL A 6 13.47 0.75 -3.95
CA VAL A 6 12.36 1.64 -3.57
C VAL A 6 12.91 3.05 -3.33
N ASP A 7 12.08 4.07 -3.54
CA ASP A 7 12.44 5.48 -3.34
C ASP A 7 13.69 5.86 -4.16
N ASN A 8 13.65 5.56 -5.48
CA ASN A 8 14.76 5.75 -6.42
C ASN A 8 16.09 5.13 -5.95
N GLY A 9 16.04 3.91 -5.40
CA GLY A 9 17.24 3.18 -5.00
C GLY A 9 17.83 3.61 -3.66
N LYS A 10 17.14 4.51 -2.92
CA LYS A 10 17.52 4.86 -1.56
C LYS A 10 17.35 3.70 -0.60
N TYR A 11 16.35 2.85 -0.80
CA TYR A 11 16.14 1.62 -0.02
C TYR A 11 16.15 0.40 -0.92
N THR A 12 16.88 -0.65 -0.51
CA THR A 12 16.89 -1.94 -1.19
C THR A 12 16.48 -3.04 -0.22
N PHE A 13 15.43 -3.79 -0.56
CA PHE A 13 14.99 -4.96 0.19
C PHE A 13 15.61 -6.21 -0.44
N ILE A 14 16.28 -7.03 0.38
CA ILE A 14 16.92 -8.27 -0.07
C ILE A 14 16.27 -9.43 0.69
N ASN A 15 15.68 -10.38 -0.03
CA ASN A 15 15.23 -11.65 0.52
C ASN A 15 16.24 -12.75 0.15
N ASP A 16 16.88 -13.29 1.17
CA ASP A 16 17.78 -14.43 1.08
C ASP A 16 17.22 -15.60 1.91
N ASN A 17 16.54 -16.52 1.22
CA ASN A 17 15.93 -17.72 1.82
C ASN A 17 15.01 -17.43 3.02
N GLY A 18 14.19 -16.38 2.93
CA GLY A 18 13.24 -15.98 3.98
C GLY A 18 13.80 -14.98 4.98
N VAL A 19 15.10 -14.70 4.96
CA VAL A 19 15.70 -13.62 5.75
C VAL A 19 15.63 -12.32 4.94
N VAL A 20 14.82 -11.38 5.41
CA VAL A 20 14.71 -10.05 4.80
C VAL A 20 15.74 -9.11 5.42
N ARG A 21 16.53 -8.46 4.57
CA ARG A 21 17.49 -7.41 4.93
C ARG A 21 17.14 -6.13 4.20
N ILE A 22 17.38 -4.99 4.85
CA ILE A 22 17.14 -3.67 4.27
C ILE A 22 18.47 -2.93 4.18
N LEU A 23 18.80 -2.49 2.98
CA LEU A 23 19.88 -1.53 2.76
C LEU A 23 19.30 -0.13 2.64
N ARG A 24 19.99 0.87 3.19
CA ARG A 24 19.75 2.28 2.94
C ARG A 24 21.01 2.85 2.30
N TYR A 25 20.90 3.35 1.06
CA TYR A 25 22.04 3.78 0.26
C TYR A 25 23.16 2.72 0.18
N GLY A 26 22.79 1.45 0.00
CA GLY A 26 23.74 0.34 -0.09
C GLY A 26 24.31 -0.15 1.25
N GLU A 27 24.12 0.60 2.34
CA GLU A 27 24.57 0.20 3.68
C GLU A 27 23.48 -0.57 4.43
N MET A 28 23.87 -1.60 5.18
CA MET A 28 22.96 -2.35 6.05
C MET A 28 22.36 -1.41 7.09
N TRP A 29 21.06 -1.14 6.96
CA TRP A 29 20.39 -0.17 7.82
C TRP A 29 19.79 -0.84 9.06
N ASP A 30 19.06 -1.94 8.86
CA ASP A 30 18.52 -2.74 9.95
C ASP A 30 18.19 -4.16 9.46
N THR A 31 18.35 -5.13 10.37
CA THR A 31 17.99 -6.54 10.17
C THR A 31 16.95 -6.93 11.18
N GLY A 32 15.71 -7.09 10.73
CA GLY A 32 14.72 -7.70 11.59
C GLY A 32 13.32 -7.71 11.01
N ASN A 33 12.61 -8.82 11.28
CA ASN A 33 11.19 -8.95 11.01
C ASN A 33 10.39 -7.75 11.55
N LYS A 34 10.78 -7.14 12.68
CA LYS A 34 10.01 -6.05 13.28
C LYS A 34 9.96 -4.78 12.43
N ALA A 35 11.06 -4.39 11.79
CA ALA A 35 11.09 -3.19 10.94
C ALA A 35 10.24 -3.38 9.67
N VAL A 36 10.38 -4.55 9.03
CA VAL A 36 9.56 -4.95 7.87
C VAL A 36 8.08 -5.07 8.25
N LEU A 37 7.77 -5.72 9.37
CA LEU A 37 6.39 -5.84 9.88
C LEU A 37 5.79 -4.46 10.19
N SER A 38 6.56 -3.57 10.82
CA SER A 38 6.11 -2.19 11.10
C SER A 38 5.85 -1.42 9.81
N LEU A 39 6.66 -1.65 8.77
CA LEU A 39 6.47 -1.04 7.45
C LEU A 39 5.21 -1.58 6.76
N LEU A 40 5.01 -2.91 6.75
CA LEU A 40 3.82 -3.56 6.20
C LEU A 40 2.55 -3.08 6.92
N GLN A 41 2.57 -3.01 8.25
CA GLN A 41 1.46 -2.45 9.04
C GLN A 41 1.15 -1.01 8.64
N LYS A 42 2.18 -0.21 8.39
CA LYS A 42 2.00 1.19 7.98
C LYS A 42 1.46 1.31 6.55
N VAL A 43 1.88 0.43 5.65
CA VAL A 43 1.34 0.33 4.28
C VAL A 43 -0.13 -0.06 4.31
N GLU A 44 -0.52 -1.08 5.08
CA GLU A 44 -1.92 -1.49 5.23
C GLU A 44 -2.77 -0.35 5.82
N LYS A 45 -2.24 0.35 6.84
CA LYS A 45 -2.91 1.53 7.38
C LYS A 45 -3.13 2.63 6.34
N TYR A 46 -2.12 2.94 5.51
CA TYR A 46 -2.29 3.91 4.43
C TYR A 46 -3.28 3.44 3.37
N ARG A 47 -3.31 2.13 3.07
CA ARG A 47 -4.30 1.55 2.14
C ARG A 47 -5.72 1.74 2.68
N GLU A 48 -5.95 1.45 3.95
CA GLU A 48 -7.25 1.66 4.62
C GLU A 48 -7.65 3.14 4.61
N GLU A 49 -6.73 4.06 4.94
CA GLU A 49 -6.97 5.51 4.90
C GLU A 49 -7.34 6.00 3.49
N ILE A 50 -6.66 5.50 2.45
CA ILE A 50 -6.98 5.82 1.05
C ILE A 50 -8.37 5.30 0.67
N ILE A 51 -8.72 4.09 1.09
CA ILE A 51 -10.06 3.52 0.84
C ILE A 51 -11.12 4.37 1.53
N ASP A 52 -10.95 4.72 2.81
CA ASP A 52 -11.88 5.57 3.55
C ASP A 52 -12.05 6.95 2.89
N LEU A 53 -10.96 7.57 2.47
CA LEU A 53 -11.00 8.84 1.74
C LEU A 53 -11.76 8.72 0.41
N ARG A 54 -11.53 7.66 -0.36
CA ARG A 54 -12.23 7.42 -1.62
C ARG A 54 -13.73 7.18 -1.38
N VAL A 55 -14.09 6.42 -0.35
CA VAL A 55 -15.49 6.16 0.04
C VAL A 55 -16.17 7.46 0.48
N LYS A 56 -15.51 8.28 1.32
CA LYS A 56 -16.03 9.60 1.71
C LYS A 56 -16.24 10.53 0.54
N ALA A 57 -15.28 10.59 -0.39
CA ALA A 57 -15.42 11.38 -1.61
C ALA A 57 -16.60 10.87 -2.46
N HIS A 58 -16.82 9.56 -2.49
CA HIS A 58 -17.90 8.95 -3.26
C HIS A 58 -19.31 9.27 -2.71
N PHE A 59 -19.49 9.43 -1.40
CA PHE A 59 -20.78 9.87 -0.83
C PHE A 59 -21.21 11.29 -1.25
N SER A 60 -20.31 12.08 -1.85
CA SER A 60 -20.64 13.38 -2.45
C SER A 60 -21.17 13.28 -3.89
N CYS A 61 -21.19 12.08 -4.48
CA CYS A 61 -21.65 11.85 -5.84
C CYS A 61 -23.20 11.78 -5.92
N PRO A 62 -23.85 12.60 -6.76
CA PRO A 62 -25.30 12.53 -6.96
C PRO A 62 -25.67 11.28 -7.77
N GLY A 63 -26.42 10.37 -7.16
CA GLY A 63 -26.90 9.13 -7.78
C GLY A 63 -26.26 7.84 -7.28
N CYS A 64 -25.36 7.90 -6.28
CA CYS A 64 -24.73 6.69 -5.74
C CYS A 64 -25.70 5.75 -5.03
N HIS A 65 -25.47 4.45 -5.24
CA HIS A 65 -26.16 3.32 -4.64
C HIS A 65 -25.17 2.51 -3.78
N ASP A 66 -25.68 1.81 -2.76
CA ASP A 66 -24.87 1.17 -1.70
C ASP A 66 -23.86 0.12 -2.22
N ASP A 67 -24.08 -0.42 -3.42
CA ASP A 67 -23.22 -1.37 -4.12
C ASP A 67 -21.95 -0.76 -4.75
N CYS A 68 -21.87 0.57 -4.89
CA CYS A 68 -20.67 1.23 -5.40
C CYS A 68 -19.47 1.19 -4.43
N GLN A 69 -19.69 0.86 -3.15
CA GLN A 69 -18.63 0.77 -2.15
C GLN A 69 -17.58 -0.30 -2.52
N GLY A 70 -18.00 -1.39 -3.16
CA GLY A 70 -17.09 -2.43 -3.67
C GLY A 70 -16.17 -1.92 -4.78
N TRP A 71 -16.71 -1.14 -5.72
CA TRP A 71 -15.93 -0.56 -6.83
C TRP A 71 -14.89 0.45 -6.35
N VAL A 72 -15.23 1.23 -5.32
CA VAL A 72 -14.32 2.20 -4.70
C VAL A 72 -13.13 1.51 -4.02
N VAL A 73 -13.37 0.39 -3.32
CA VAL A 73 -12.34 -0.44 -2.69
C VAL A 73 -11.39 -1.02 -3.75
N ASP A 74 -11.93 -1.42 -4.90
CA ASP A 74 -11.17 -1.95 -6.04
C ASP A 74 -10.51 -0.86 -6.90
N GLY A 75 -10.71 0.42 -6.56
CA GLY A 75 -10.15 1.57 -7.29
C GLY A 75 -10.76 1.76 -8.68
N GLN A 76 -11.93 1.19 -8.94
CA GLN A 76 -12.69 1.39 -10.18
C GLN A 76 -13.40 2.75 -10.14
N PRO A 77 -13.52 3.46 -11.29
CA PRO A 77 -14.30 4.67 -11.35
C PRO A 77 -15.78 4.37 -11.09
N CYS A 78 -16.47 5.28 -10.39
CA CYS A 78 -17.93 5.24 -10.29
C CYS A 78 -18.52 5.32 -11.69
N LYS A 79 -19.10 4.22 -12.17
CA LYS A 79 -19.90 4.25 -13.38
C LYS A 79 -21.30 4.66 -12.98
N ASN A 80 -21.67 5.90 -13.29
CA ASN A 80 -23.07 6.28 -13.34
C ASN A 80 -23.67 5.56 -14.55
N ASP A 81 -23.89 4.25 -14.43
CA ASP A 81 -24.66 3.49 -15.41
C ASP A 81 -26.13 3.80 -15.08
N TRP A 82 -26.64 4.85 -15.72
CA TRP A 82 -28.06 5.22 -15.72
C TRP A 82 -28.93 4.07 -16.22
#